data_AF-A0A1H9GHP0-F1
#
_entry.id   AF-A0A1H9GHP0-F1
#
_cell.length_a   1.000
_cell.length_b   1.000
_cell.length_c   1.000
_cell.angle_alpha   90.00
_cell.angle_beta   90.00
_cell.angle_gamma   90.00
#
_symmetry.space_group_name_H-M   'P 1'
#
loop_
_entity.id
_entity.type
_entity.pdbx_description
1 polymer ?
#
loop_
_entity_poly.entity_id
_entity_poly.type
_entity_poly.pdbx_seq_one_letter_code
_entity_poly.pdbx_strand_id
1 'polypeptide(L)'
;MTLHPQIAAFAAQLDDLARLLRAQDNRLWADRIVLIHRTVADSNYAGVERFLALFEGEGSFASVQLDNVEADSELAACRTAALAMARRLAKEEQAGD
;
A
#
# COMPACT_ATOMS: atom_id res chain seq x y z
N MET A 1 -21.98 2.85 -4.45
CA MET A 1 -21.38 2.60 -3.12
C MET A 1 -20.39 3.72 -2.85
N THR A 2 -20.57 4.47 -1.77
CA THR A 2 -19.66 5.55 -1.40
C THR A 2 -18.49 4.90 -0.65
N LEU A 3 -17.31 4.87 -1.27
CA LEU A 3 -16.09 4.45 -0.58
C LEU A 3 -15.88 5.33 0.65
N HIS A 4 -15.53 4.71 1.78
CA HIS A 4 -15.19 5.45 3.00
C HIS A 4 -14.00 6.39 2.67
N PRO A 5 -14.02 7.68 3.03
CA PRO A 5 -13.02 8.64 2.56
C PRO A 5 -11.58 8.25 2.92
N GLN A 6 -11.38 7.53 4.02
CA GLN A 6 -10.08 6.98 4.40
C GLN A 6 -9.62 5.84 3.48
N ILE A 7 -10.55 4.99 3.02
CA ILE A 7 -10.27 3.94 2.03
C ILE A 7 -9.91 4.56 0.68
N ALA A 8 -10.63 5.62 0.28
CA ALA A 8 -10.32 6.36 -0.94
C ALA A 8 -8.92 7.01 -0.87
N ALA A 9 -8.56 7.60 0.27
CA ALA A 9 -7.23 8.16 0.50
C ALA A 9 -6.13 7.08 0.47
N PHE A 10 -6.40 5.92 1.08
CA PHE A 10 -5.48 4.78 1.04
C PHE A 10 -5.31 4.23 -0.38
N ALA A 11 -6.40 4.11 -1.14
CA ALA A 11 -6.34 3.69 -2.54
C ALA A 11 -5.49 4.63 -3.40
N ALA A 12 -5.66 5.95 -3.23
CA ALA A 12 -4.83 6.95 -3.90
C ALA A 12 -3.34 6.79 -3.56
N GLN A 13 -3.01 6.59 -2.28
CA GLN A 13 -1.64 6.35 -1.84
C GLN A 13 -1.02 5.09 -2.47
N LEU A 14 -1.80 4.02 -2.63
CA LEU A 14 -1.35 2.80 -3.30
C LEU A 14 -1.09 3.03 -4.80
N ASP A 15 -1.91 3.84 -5.46
CA ASP A 15 -1.69 4.19 -6.87
C ASP A 15 -0.40 4.99 -7.07
N ASP A 16 -0.13 5.98 -6.21
CA ASP A 16 1.12 6.75 -6.23
C ASP A 16 2.34 5.86 -6.00
N LEU A 17 2.25 4.93 -5.04
CA LEU A 17 3.31 3.99 -4.72
C LEU A 17 3.56 2.99 -5.87
N ALA A 18 2.51 2.54 -6.57
CA ALA A 18 2.65 1.73 -7.77
C ALA A 18 3.30 2.51 -8.93
N ARG A 19 2.97 3.79 -9.11
CA ARG A 19 3.60 4.65 -10.13
C ARG A 19 5.08 4.85 -9.85
N LEU A 20 5.46 5.12 -8.60
CA LEU A 20 6.86 5.24 -8.19
C LEU A 20 7.65 3.96 -8.50
N LEU A 21 7.11 2.79 -8.14
CA LEU A 21 7.74 1.50 -8.41
C LEU A 21 7.89 1.25 -9.92
N ARG A 22 6.90 1.59 -10.74
CA ARG A 22 7.00 1.49 -12.21
C ARG A 22 8.06 2.42 -12.79
N ALA A 23 8.18 3.63 -12.27
CA ALA A 23 9.18 4.59 -12.71
C ALA A 23 10.62 4.07 -12.47
N GLN A 24 10.79 3.22 -11.46
CA GLN A 24 12.08 2.57 -11.14
C GLN A 24 12.21 1.15 -11.74
N ASP A 25 11.39 0.80 -12.74
CA ASP A 25 11.29 -0.52 -13.39
C ASP A 25 11.03 -1.72 -12.42
N ASN A 26 10.57 -1.43 -11.20
CA ASN A 26 10.26 -2.44 -10.19
C ASN A 26 8.85 -3.04 -10.38
N ARG A 27 8.67 -3.75 -11.51
CA ARG A 27 7.37 -4.24 -11.98
C ARG A 27 6.73 -5.25 -11.04
N LEU A 28 7.54 -6.12 -10.43
CA LEU A 28 7.06 -7.16 -9.51
C LEU A 28 6.28 -6.56 -8.35
N TRP A 29 6.83 -5.51 -7.73
CA TRP A 29 6.15 -4.83 -6.62
C TRP A 29 5.05 -3.90 -7.12
N ALA A 30 5.24 -3.21 -8.24
CA ALA A 30 4.20 -2.37 -8.82
C ALA A 30 2.91 -3.17 -9.08
N ASP A 31 3.00 -4.35 -9.69
CA ASP A 31 1.81 -5.16 -9.99
C ASP A 31 1.16 -5.72 -8.73
N ARG A 32 1.95 -6.10 -7.71
CA ARG A 32 1.40 -6.48 -6.40
C ARG A 32 0.60 -5.36 -5.75
N ILE A 33 1.12 -4.13 -5.77
CA ILE A 33 0.44 -2.97 -5.20
C ILE A 33 -0.83 -2.63 -5.99
N VAL A 34 -0.80 -2.73 -7.33
CA VAL A 34 -1.98 -2.54 -8.18
C VAL A 34 -3.07 -3.56 -7.90
N LEU A 35 -2.70 -4.82 -7.66
CA LEU A 35 -3.66 -5.86 -7.27
C LEU A 35 -4.35 -5.52 -5.96
N ILE A 36 -3.58 -5.07 -4.96
CA ILE A 36 -4.13 -4.65 -3.66
C ILE A 36 -5.03 -3.43 -3.82
N HIS A 37 -4.60 -2.43 -4.59
CA HIS A 37 -5.42 -1.25 -4.89
C HIS A 37 -6.79 -1.63 -5.45
N ARG A 38 -6.84 -2.59 -6.39
CA ARG A 38 -8.11 -3.10 -6.94
C ARG A 38 -8.96 -3.78 -5.87
N THR A 39 -8.35 -4.59 -5.00
CA THR A 39 -9.07 -5.25 -3.89
C THR A 39 -9.62 -4.24 -2.88
N VAL A 40 -8.87 -3.17 -2.59
CA VAL A 40 -9.32 -2.06 -1.72
C VAL A 40 -10.52 -1.34 -2.36
N ALA A 41 -10.47 -1.10 -3.67
CA ALA A 41 -11.56 -0.43 -4.39
C ALA A 41 -12.85 -1.28 -4.48
N ASP A 42 -12.73 -2.61 -4.41
CA ASP A 42 -13.85 -3.56 -4.54
C ASP A 42 -14.44 -3.93 -3.17
N SER A 43 -13.61 -4.31 -2.19
CA SER A 43 -14.04 -4.88 -0.91
C SER A 43 -13.66 -4.06 0.33
N ASN A 44 -13.23 -2.80 0.16
CA ASN A 44 -12.84 -1.82 1.19
C ASN A 44 -11.72 -2.31 2.14
N TYR A 45 -11.97 -3.29 3.01
CA TYR A 45 -11.08 -3.70 4.11
C TYR A 45 -10.23 -4.95 3.80
N ALA A 46 -10.72 -5.88 2.96
CA ALA A 46 -9.95 -7.08 2.60
C ALA A 46 -8.61 -6.75 1.90
N GLY A 47 -8.54 -5.61 1.21
CA GLY A 47 -7.30 -5.11 0.62
C GLY A 47 -6.31 -4.55 1.64
N VAL A 48 -6.78 -4.05 2.78
CA VAL A 48 -5.95 -3.49 3.86
C VAL A 48 -5.15 -4.60 4.55
N GLU A 49 -5.80 -5.70 4.93
CA GLU A 49 -5.11 -6.86 5.51
C GLU A 49 -4.06 -7.44 4.55
N ARG A 50 -4.43 -7.55 3.27
CA ARG A 50 -3.55 -8.05 2.21
C ARG A 50 -2.34 -7.13 1.98
N PHE A 51 -2.51 -5.82 2.17
CA PHE A 51 -1.41 -4.86 2.18
C PHE A 51 -0.50 -5.06 3.39
N LEU A 52 -1.04 -5.20 4.59
CA LEU A 52 -0.26 -5.42 5.81
C LEU A 52 0.57 -6.71 5.71
N ALA A 53 0.00 -7.77 5.15
CA ALA A 53 0.70 -9.02 4.89
C ALA A 53 1.93 -8.89 3.97
N LEU A 54 2.00 -7.84 3.13
CA LEU A 54 3.22 -7.59 2.32
C LEU A 54 4.44 -7.22 3.15
N PHE A 55 4.23 -6.74 4.39
CA PHE A 55 5.29 -6.37 5.32
C PHE A 55 5.72 -7.53 6.20
N GLU A 56 5.00 -8.65 6.14
CA GLU A 56 5.29 -9.86 6.90
C GLU A 56 6.12 -10.83 6.05
N GLY A 57 7.10 -11.50 6.69
CA GLY A 57 7.93 -12.52 6.05
C GLY A 57 9.27 -12.05 5.47
N GLU A 58 10.05 -13.01 4.97
CA GLU A 58 11.35 -12.79 4.34
C GLU A 58 11.19 -12.30 2.89
N GLY A 59 11.92 -11.25 2.50
CA GLY A 59 11.72 -10.58 1.21
C GLY A 59 10.45 -9.72 1.17
N SER A 60 10.02 -9.21 2.33
CA SER A 60 8.85 -8.34 2.45
C SER A 60 9.06 -7.00 1.75
N PHE A 61 7.95 -6.30 1.50
CA PHE A 61 7.96 -4.97 0.90
C PHE A 61 8.74 -3.95 1.74
N ALA A 62 8.90 -4.21 3.05
CA ALA A 62 9.68 -3.38 3.96
C ALA A 62 11.20 -3.42 3.65
N SER A 63 11.69 -4.51 3.07
CA SER A 63 13.10 -4.69 2.73
C SER A 63 13.43 -4.31 1.29
N VAL A 64 12.43 -3.90 0.50
CA VAL A 64 12.65 -3.42 -0.87
C VAL A 64 13.41 -2.10 -0.81
N GLN A 65 14.47 -2.04 -1.59
CA GLN A 65 15.29 -0.85 -1.82
C GLN A 65 15.39 -0.59 -3.31
N LEU A 66 15.48 0.68 -3.69
CA LEU A 66 15.69 1.11 -5.07
C LEU A 66 17.15 1.57 -5.25
N ASP A 67 17.69 1.41 -6.46
CA ASP A 67 19.07 1.83 -6.76
C ASP A 67 19.24 3.36 -6.75
N ASN A 68 18.16 4.10 -7.01
CA ASN A 68 18.13 5.56 -6.96
C ASN A 68 17.82 6.04 -5.53
N VAL A 69 18.76 6.78 -4.93
CA VAL A 69 18.67 7.27 -3.54
C VAL A 69 17.46 8.19 -3.30
N GLU A 70 17.15 9.08 -4.24
CA GLU A 70 15.98 9.98 -4.11
C GLU A 70 14.69 9.16 -4.16
N ALA A 71 14.58 8.25 -5.13
CA ALA A 71 13.42 7.38 -5.28
C ALA A 71 13.27 6.39 -4.11
N ASP A 72 14.36 5.91 -3.53
CA ASP A 72 14.35 5.05 -2.34
C ASP A 72 13.85 5.80 -1.11
N SER A 73 14.26 7.08 -0.95
CA SER A 73 13.75 7.95 0.11
C SER A 73 12.25 8.23 -0.06
N GLU A 74 11.81 8.53 -1.28
CA GLU A 74 10.38 8.69 -1.60
C GLU A 74 9.59 7.39 -1.36
N LEU A 75 10.16 6.23 -1.72
CA LEU A 75 9.55 4.93 -1.47
C LEU A 75 9.40 4.68 0.03
N ALA A 76 10.44 4.96 0.83
CA ALA A 76 10.39 4.79 2.27
C ALA A 76 9.32 5.69 2.91
N ALA A 77 9.20 6.94 2.45
CA ALA A 77 8.18 7.88 2.91
C ALA A 77 6.77 7.39 2.54
N CYS A 78 6.53 7.05 1.27
CA CYS A 78 5.24 6.56 0.78
C CYS A 78 4.83 5.26 1.48
N ARG A 79 5.79 4.35 1.66
CA ARG A 79 5.59 3.08 2.37
C ARG A 79 5.18 3.29 3.82
N THR A 80 5.84 4.22 4.51
CA THR A 80 5.52 4.57 5.90
C THR A 80 4.13 5.19 6.03
N ALA A 81 3.78 6.10 5.12
CA ALA A 81 2.46 6.72 5.08
C ALA A 81 1.35 5.69 4.81
N ALA A 82 1.54 4.83 3.80
CA ALA A 82 0.59 3.76 3.46
C ALA A 82 0.42 2.77 4.61
N LEU A 83 1.50 2.38 5.29
CA LEU A 83 1.44 1.49 6.45
C LEU A 83 0.69 2.12 7.63
N ALA A 84 0.90 3.40 7.91
CA ALA A 84 0.18 4.11 8.96
C ALA A 84 -1.32 4.18 8.67
N MET A 85 -1.70 4.46 7.42
CA MET A 85 -3.11 4.45 6.98
C MET A 85 -3.72 3.07 7.10
N ALA A 86 -3.05 2.03 6.59
CA ALA A 86 -3.53 0.65 6.66
C ALA A 86 -3.75 0.16 8.09
N ARG A 87 -2.80 0.43 9.00
CA ARG A 87 -2.95 0.08 10.43
C ARG A 87 -4.11 0.81 11.09
N ARG A 88 -4.31 2.09 10.75
CA ARG A 88 -5.43 2.88 11.27
C ARG A 88 -6.76 2.31 10.78
N LEU A 89 -6.87 2.02 9.48
CA LEU A 89 -8.04 1.40 8.88
C LEU A 89 -8.38 0.04 9.52
N ALA A 90 -7.39 -0.84 9.69
CA ALA A 90 -7.58 -2.13 10.34
C ALA A 90 -8.06 -1.99 11.79
N LYS A 91 -7.56 -0.98 12.52
CA LYS A 91 -8.03 -0.68 13.88
C LYS A 91 -9.47 -0.15 13.91
N GLU A 92 -9.84 0.68 12.94
CA GLU A 92 -11.20 1.22 12.83
C GLU A 92 -12.22 0.13 12.45
N GLU A 93 -11.82 -0.86 11.66
CA GLU A 93 -12.63 -2.04 11.35
C GLU A 93 -12.85 -2.91 12.60
N GLN A 94 -11.79 -3.27 13.32
CA GLN A 94 -11.87 -4.05 14.56
C GLN A 94 -12.59 -3.37 15.71
N ALA A 95 -12.72 -2.03 15.68
CA ALA A 95 -13.45 -1.27 16.70
C ALA A 95 -14.93 -1.02 16.33
N GLY A 96 -15.32 -1.33 15.09
CA GLY A 96 -16.67 -1.14 14.55
C GLY A 96 -17.51 -2.43 14.49
N ASP A 97 -16.90 -3.59 14.73
CA ASP A 97 -17.55 -4.91 14.90
C ASP A 97 -17.84 -5.18 16.39
#